data_AF-A0A1W9MH02-F1
#
_entry.id   AF-A0A1W9MH02-F1
#
_cell.length_a   1.000
_cell.length_b   1.000
_cell.length_c   1.000
_cell.angle_alpha   90.00
_cell.angle_beta   90.00
_cell.angle_gamma   90.00
#
_symmetry.space_group_name_H-M   'P 1'
#
loop_
_entity.id
_entity.type
_entity.pdbx_description
1 polymer ?
#
loop_
_entity_poly.entity_id
_entity_poly.type
_entity_poly.pdbx_seq_one_letter_code
_entity_poly.pdbx_strand_id
1 'polypeptide(L)'
;MAGRAKDKIQDFIGELINADLNENGAVITTYHSAQRYLEQIPEDRYQMLVLDEAHKLRNLYGTPNPPQVAIKFRTALEERRFGFVLMLTATPIQNRLWDIYSLADLLAVARGHENPFGSENEFAHKFIKDSPTTARKLKETERGQFRSIRHFRK
;
A
#
# COMPACT_ATOMS: atom_id res chain seq x y z
N MET A 1 -13.48 -30.03 13.27
CA MET A 1 -13.33 -29.27 12.01
C MET A 1 -12.20 -28.21 12.04
N ALA A 2 -11.37 -28.10 13.08
CA ALA A 2 -10.32 -27.07 13.18
C ALA A 2 -8.95 -27.45 12.56
N GLY A 3 -8.72 -28.72 12.18
CA GLY A 3 -7.43 -29.18 11.62
C GLY A 3 -7.16 -28.72 10.17
N ARG A 4 -8.17 -28.81 9.30
CA ARG A 4 -8.02 -28.57 7.85
C ARG A 4 -7.68 -27.11 7.47
N ALA A 5 -7.98 -26.15 8.35
CA ALA A 5 -7.63 -24.75 8.13
C ALA A 5 -6.18 -24.42 8.57
N LYS A 6 -5.67 -25.10 9.60
CA LYS A 6 -4.28 -24.96 10.05
C LYS A 6 -3.31 -25.55 9.02
N ASP A 7 -3.63 -26.72 8.47
CA ASP A 7 -2.79 -27.38 7.47
C ASP A 7 -2.63 -26.51 6.21
N LYS A 8 -3.74 -26.00 5.64
CA LYS A 8 -3.68 -25.07 4.49
C LYS A 8 -2.93 -23.77 4.78
N ILE A 9 -2.95 -23.31 6.02
CA ILE A 9 -2.21 -22.13 6.46
C ILE A 9 -0.71 -22.43 6.51
N GLN A 10 -0.33 -23.58 7.09
CA GLN A 10 1.05 -24.04 7.16
C GLN A 10 1.63 -24.28 5.75
N ASP A 11 0.85 -24.90 4.86
CA ASP A 11 1.23 -25.16 3.47
C ASP A 11 1.52 -23.86 2.72
N PHE A 12 0.66 -22.85 2.90
CA PHE A 12 0.82 -21.55 2.25
C PHE A 12 1.98 -20.72 2.82
N ILE A 13 2.28 -20.83 4.13
CA ILE A 13 3.51 -20.27 4.72
C ILE A 13 4.73 -20.94 4.09
N GLY A 14 4.67 -22.26 3.91
CA GLY A 14 5.69 -23.04 3.21
C GLY A 14 5.91 -22.53 1.79
N GLU A 15 4.86 -22.22 1.04
CA GLU A 15 5.01 -21.64 -0.30
C GLU A 15 5.62 -20.23 -0.27
N LEU A 16 5.20 -19.34 0.64
CA LEU A 16 5.75 -17.98 0.70
C LEU A 16 7.21 -17.92 1.20
N ILE A 17 7.57 -18.75 2.17
CA ILE A 17 8.87 -18.71 2.87
C ILE A 17 9.82 -19.78 2.37
N ASN A 18 9.34 -20.88 1.80
CA ASN A 18 10.18 -22.02 1.41
C ASN A 18 10.04 -22.39 -0.07
N ALA A 19 9.20 -21.73 -0.89
CA ALA A 19 9.16 -22.02 -2.33
C ALA A 19 10.55 -21.82 -2.96
N ASP A 20 10.92 -22.74 -3.83
CA ASP A 20 12.08 -22.56 -4.70
C ASP A 20 11.74 -21.51 -5.76
N LEU A 21 12.25 -20.30 -5.56
CA LEU A 21 12.03 -19.19 -6.47
C LEU A 21 12.78 -19.36 -7.79
N ASN A 22 13.79 -20.24 -7.86
CA ASN A 22 14.51 -20.53 -9.09
C ASN A 22 13.69 -21.40 -10.06
N GLU A 23 12.82 -22.26 -9.54
CA GLU A 23 11.92 -23.08 -10.36
C GLU A 23 10.60 -22.36 -10.66
N ASN A 24 10.06 -21.61 -9.69
CA ASN A 24 8.70 -21.07 -9.79
C ASN A 24 8.60 -19.65 -10.37
N GLY A 25 9.68 -18.86 -10.34
CA GLY A 25 9.74 -17.49 -10.89
C GLY A 25 8.88 -16.41 -10.21
N ALA A 26 7.71 -16.76 -9.65
CA ALA A 26 6.84 -15.86 -8.90
C ALA A 26 5.92 -16.62 -7.93
N VAL A 27 5.52 -15.96 -6.83
CA VAL A 27 4.51 -16.46 -5.88
C VAL A 27 3.30 -15.53 -5.92
N ILE A 28 2.12 -16.09 -6.17
CA ILE A 28 0.86 -15.34 -6.28
C ILE A 28 0.01 -15.59 -5.05
N THR A 29 -0.49 -14.52 -4.43
CA THR A 29 -1.31 -14.61 -3.22
C THR A 29 -2.38 -13.52 -3.17
N THR A 30 -3.38 -13.75 -2.31
CA THR A 30 -4.33 -12.71 -1.89
C THR A 30 -3.73 -11.81 -0.80
N TYR A 31 -4.23 -10.57 -0.72
CA TYR A 31 -3.90 -9.64 0.36
C TYR A 31 -4.17 -10.20 1.76
N HIS A 32 -5.29 -10.91 1.94
CA HIS A 32 -5.68 -11.42 3.25
C HIS A 32 -4.74 -12.53 3.75
N SER A 33 -4.23 -13.36 2.84
CA SER A 33 -3.23 -14.36 3.17
C SER A 33 -1.86 -13.69 3.40
N ALA A 34 -1.46 -12.78 2.51
CA ALA A 34 -0.17 -12.08 2.59
C ALA A 34 -0.01 -11.30 3.90
N GLN A 35 -1.02 -10.56 4.36
CA GLN A 35 -0.94 -9.78 5.60
C GLN A 35 -0.61 -10.62 6.85
N ARG A 36 -0.83 -11.93 6.83
CA ARG A 36 -0.51 -12.80 7.98
C ARG A 36 0.98 -13.10 8.07
N TYR A 37 1.71 -12.98 6.96
CA TYR A 37 3.07 -13.48 6.81
C TYR A 37 4.06 -12.44 6.29
N LEU A 38 3.61 -11.23 5.93
CA LEU A 38 4.48 -10.14 5.45
C LEU A 38 5.70 -9.91 6.37
N GLU A 39 5.49 -9.93 7.68
CA GLU A 39 6.54 -9.73 8.70
C GLU A 39 7.50 -10.93 8.82
N GLN A 40 7.07 -12.12 8.36
CA GLN A 40 7.85 -13.36 8.41
C GLN A 40 8.66 -13.60 7.12
N ILE A 41 8.37 -12.86 6.05
CA ILE A 41 9.13 -12.93 4.80
C ILE A 41 10.53 -12.37 5.07
N PRO A 42 11.60 -13.16 4.88
CA PRO A 42 12.97 -12.66 5.03
C PRO A 42 13.22 -11.46 4.13
N GLU A 43 14.06 -10.53 4.59
CA GLU A 43 14.60 -9.48 3.74
C GLU A 43 15.25 -10.09 2.48
N ASP A 44 15.17 -9.38 1.36
CA ASP A 44 15.72 -9.76 0.06
C ASP A 44 15.22 -11.07 -0.57
N ARG A 45 14.27 -11.78 0.06
CA ARG A 45 13.70 -13.01 -0.52
C ARG A 45 12.98 -12.72 -1.84
N TYR A 46 12.27 -11.60 -1.91
CA TYR A 46 11.57 -11.16 -3.11
C TYR A 46 12.12 -9.82 -3.59
N GLN A 47 12.61 -9.77 -4.82
CA GLN A 47 13.12 -8.52 -5.39
C GLN A 47 11.99 -7.56 -5.77
N MET A 48 10.78 -8.07 -6.03
CA MET A 48 9.65 -7.28 -6.49
C MET A 48 8.33 -7.68 -5.82
N LEU A 49 7.55 -6.68 -5.42
CA LEU A 49 6.16 -6.81 -5.00
C LEU A 49 5.23 -6.19 -6.05
N VAL A 50 4.28 -6.98 -6.54
CA VAL A 50 3.19 -6.51 -7.40
C VAL A 50 1.89 -6.50 -6.61
N LEU A 51 1.32 -5.31 -6.45
CA LEU A 51 0.06 -5.08 -5.78
C LEU A 51 -1.03 -4.85 -6.82
N ASP A 52 -1.73 -5.92 -7.19
CA ASP A 52 -2.91 -5.81 -8.05
C ASP A 52 -4.11 -5.28 -7.26
N GLU A 53 -5.01 -4.56 -7.93
CA GLU A 53 -6.14 -3.86 -7.32
C GLU A 53 -5.74 -3.06 -6.06
N ALA A 54 -4.66 -2.30 -6.17
CA ALA A 54 -4.06 -1.54 -5.06
C ALA A 54 -5.02 -0.56 -4.38
N HIS A 55 -6.15 -0.25 -5.03
CA HIS A 55 -7.24 0.50 -4.42
C HIS A 55 -7.76 -0.10 -3.10
N LYS A 56 -7.48 -1.39 -2.81
CA LYS A 56 -7.76 -2.04 -1.51
C LYS A 56 -6.97 -1.46 -0.34
N LEU A 57 -5.83 -0.81 -0.61
CA LEU A 57 -4.94 -0.21 0.40
C LEU A 57 -5.14 1.30 0.59
N ARG A 58 -6.02 1.94 -0.19
CA ARG A 58 -6.18 3.41 -0.21
C ARG A 58 -6.78 4.02 1.05
N ASN A 59 -7.26 3.22 2.00
CA ASN A 59 -7.95 3.68 3.20
C ASN A 59 -7.01 3.73 4.42
N LEU A 60 -5.74 4.11 4.23
CA LEU A 60 -4.77 4.29 5.32
C LEU A 60 -5.08 5.54 6.15
N TYR A 61 -5.49 6.61 5.48
CA TYR A 61 -5.68 7.93 6.07
C TYR A 61 -7.12 8.42 5.89
N GLY A 62 -7.52 9.42 6.68
CA GLY A 62 -8.88 9.98 6.62
C GLY A 62 -9.99 9.04 7.09
N THR A 63 -9.65 8.04 7.91
CA THR A 63 -10.57 7.12 8.57
C THR A 63 -10.12 6.89 10.01
N PRO A 64 -11.03 6.81 10.99
CA PRO A 64 -10.65 6.53 12.38
C PRO A 64 -10.06 5.13 12.56
N ASN A 65 -10.44 4.18 11.69
CA ASN A 65 -9.99 2.79 11.76
C ASN A 65 -9.47 2.35 10.37
N PRO A 66 -8.18 2.51 10.09
CA PRO A 66 -7.58 2.00 8.87
C PRO A 66 -7.62 0.46 8.84
N PRO A 67 -7.85 -0.18 7.67
CA PRO A 67 -7.82 -1.63 7.58
C PRO A 67 -6.45 -2.20 7.96
N GLN A 68 -6.44 -3.27 8.78
CA GLN A 68 -5.19 -3.94 9.20
C GLN A 68 -4.30 -4.38 8.03
N VAL A 69 -4.93 -4.79 6.92
CA VAL A 69 -4.20 -5.12 5.69
C VAL A 69 -3.38 -3.92 5.21
N ALA A 70 -3.96 -2.72 5.16
CA ALA A 70 -3.27 -1.54 4.67
C ALA A 70 -2.09 -1.16 5.58
N ILE A 71 -2.31 -1.20 6.90
CA ILE A 71 -1.28 -0.94 7.91
C ILE A 71 -0.11 -1.90 7.74
N LYS A 72 -0.37 -3.22 7.68
CA LYS A 72 0.69 -4.22 7.56
C LYS A 72 1.48 -4.12 6.25
N PHE A 73 0.81 -3.82 5.14
CA PHE A 73 1.51 -3.56 3.88
C PHE A 73 2.36 -2.29 3.97
N ARG A 74 1.85 -1.21 4.57
CA ARG A 74 2.64 0.01 4.80
C ARG A 74 3.89 -0.29 5.62
N THR A 75 3.76 -1.01 6.73
CA THR A 75 4.90 -1.40 7.58
C THR A 75 5.92 -2.24 6.81
N ALA A 76 5.49 -3.25 6.06
CA ALA A 76 6.40 -4.09 5.28
C ALA A 76 7.14 -3.32 4.17
N LEU A 77 6.49 -2.32 3.58
CA LEU A 77 7.09 -1.43 2.59
C LEU A 77 8.09 -0.44 3.23
N GLU A 78 7.76 0.07 4.41
CA GLU A 78 8.64 0.95 5.22
C GLU A 78 9.91 0.22 5.68
N GLU A 79 9.79 -1.07 6.02
CA GLU A 79 10.91 -1.97 6.29
C GLU A 79 11.71 -2.36 5.03
N ARG A 80 11.32 -1.87 3.85
CA ARG A 80 11.99 -2.10 2.55
C ARG A 80 12.25 -3.58 2.24
N ARG A 81 11.32 -4.46 2.63
CA ARG A 81 11.44 -5.92 2.39
C ARG A 81 11.46 -6.30 0.90
N PHE A 82 11.10 -5.37 0.01
CA PHE A 82 11.01 -5.58 -1.44
C PHE A 82 11.81 -4.48 -2.16
N GLY A 83 12.72 -4.87 -3.06
CA GLY A 83 13.55 -3.92 -3.81
C GLY A 83 12.76 -3.06 -4.81
N PHE A 84 11.71 -3.63 -5.41
CA PHE A 84 10.84 -2.96 -6.37
C PHE A 84 9.37 -3.14 -5.98
N VAL A 85 8.58 -2.08 -6.15
CA VAL A 85 7.15 -2.10 -5.84
C VAL A 85 6.36 -1.51 -7.00
N LEU A 86 5.42 -2.30 -7.52
CA LEU A 86 4.51 -1.91 -8.58
C LEU A 86 3.06 -2.04 -8.11
N MET A 87 2.33 -0.93 -8.15
CA MET A 87 0.89 -0.92 -7.87
C MET A 87 0.10 -0.85 -9.17
N LEU A 88 -0.78 -1.84 -9.38
CA LEU A 88 -1.71 -1.89 -10.50
C LEU A 88 -3.12 -1.61 -9.97
N THR A 89 -3.83 -0.68 -10.60
CA THR A 89 -5.21 -0.38 -10.22
C THR A 89 -5.95 0.24 -11.39
N ALA A 90 -7.12 -0.31 -11.71
CA ALA A 90 -8.01 0.26 -12.71
C ALA A 90 -8.78 1.48 -12.16
N THR A 91 -8.95 1.56 -10.83
CA THR A 91 -9.76 2.56 -10.14
C THR A 91 -9.02 3.14 -8.93
N PRO A 92 -7.99 3.96 -9.14
CA PRO A 92 -7.13 4.39 -8.04
C PRO A 92 -7.88 5.14 -6.92
N ILE A 93 -9.03 5.76 -7.22
CA ILE A 93 -9.66 6.76 -6.35
C ILE A 93 -11.17 6.54 -6.24
N GLN A 94 -11.71 6.49 -5.02
CA GLN A 94 -13.16 6.47 -4.72
C GLN A 94 -13.66 7.84 -4.27
N ASN A 95 -13.18 8.88 -4.96
CA ASN A 95 -13.54 10.29 -4.78
C ASN A 95 -13.12 10.94 -3.46
N ARG A 96 -12.25 10.32 -2.64
CA ARG A 96 -11.62 11.00 -1.49
C ARG A 96 -10.17 11.35 -1.82
N LEU A 97 -9.75 12.55 -1.43
CA LEU A 97 -8.36 13.01 -1.56
C LEU A 97 -7.40 12.15 -0.72
N TRP A 98 -7.88 11.62 0.40
CA TRP A 98 -7.12 10.66 1.23
C TRP A 98 -6.76 9.36 0.51
N ASP A 99 -7.53 8.95 -0.49
CA ASP A 99 -7.21 7.74 -1.25
C ASP A 99 -5.89 7.93 -2.01
N ILE A 100 -5.70 9.10 -2.63
CA ILE A 100 -4.48 9.46 -3.35
C ILE A 100 -3.32 9.61 -2.38
N TYR A 101 -3.56 10.29 -1.25
CA TYR A 101 -2.55 10.48 -0.22
C TYR A 101 -2.04 9.12 0.31
N SER A 102 -2.94 8.18 0.58
CA SER A 102 -2.62 6.83 1.06
C SER A 102 -1.80 6.02 0.06
N LEU A 103 -2.17 6.06 -1.22
CA LEU A 103 -1.42 5.35 -2.27
C LEU A 103 -0.05 6.00 -2.51
N ALA A 104 0.03 7.33 -2.47
CA ALA A 104 1.29 8.05 -2.59
C ALA A 104 2.23 7.75 -1.42
N ASP A 105 1.69 7.66 -0.19
CA ASP A 105 2.43 7.27 1.01
C ASP A 105 3.07 5.89 0.83
N LEU A 106 2.29 4.89 0.41
CA LEU A 106 2.77 3.52 0.16
C LEU A 106 3.93 3.48 -0.84
N LEU A 107 3.88 4.27 -1.93
CA LEU A 107 5.00 4.36 -2.88
C LEU A 107 6.20 5.10 -2.30
N ALA A 108 5.98 6.14 -1.51
CA ALA A 108 7.02 6.95 -0.93
C ALA A 108 7.83 6.15 0.10
N VAL A 109 7.15 5.49 1.04
CA VAL A 109 7.80 4.65 2.07
C VAL A 109 8.54 3.47 1.45
N ALA A 110 7.96 2.85 0.41
CA ALA A 110 8.62 1.78 -0.35
C ALA A 110 9.95 2.21 -0.99
N ARG A 111 10.08 3.50 -1.32
CA ARG A 111 11.30 4.09 -1.89
C ARG A 111 12.18 4.76 -0.84
N GLY A 112 11.75 4.78 0.43
CA GLY A 112 12.49 5.43 1.50
C GLY A 112 12.44 6.94 1.47
N HIS A 113 11.42 7.54 0.86
CA HIS A 113 11.24 8.99 0.79
C HIS A 113 9.95 9.41 1.49
N GLU A 114 9.83 10.69 1.80
CA GLU A 114 8.61 11.27 2.35
C GLU A 114 7.49 11.34 1.31
N ASN A 115 6.25 11.34 1.78
CA ASN A 115 5.09 11.53 0.93
C ASN A 115 5.21 12.89 0.21
N PRO A 116 5.13 12.94 -1.14
CA PRO A 116 5.31 14.20 -1.87
C PRO A 116 4.19 15.23 -1.61
N PHE A 117 3.11 14.80 -0.96
CA PHE A 117 2.04 15.66 -0.49
C PHE A 117 2.30 16.29 0.88
N GLY A 118 3.41 15.96 1.54
CA GLY A 118 3.76 16.37 2.89
C GLY A 118 3.11 15.48 3.95
N SER A 119 3.09 15.96 5.19
CA SER A 119 2.39 15.32 6.31
C SER A 119 0.87 15.34 6.14
N GLU A 120 0.15 14.54 6.93
CA GLU A 120 -1.32 14.48 6.89
C GLU A 120 -1.96 15.85 7.14
N ASN A 121 -1.43 16.59 8.12
CA ASN A 121 -1.91 17.92 8.48
C ASN A 121 -1.67 18.92 7.35
N GLU A 122 -0.47 18.94 6.77
CA GLU A 122 -0.15 19.82 5.65
C GLU A 122 -1.02 19.50 4.44
N PHE A 123 -1.20 18.22 4.12
CA PHE A 123 -2.06 17.78 3.03
C PHE A 123 -3.51 18.24 3.22
N ALA A 124 -4.06 18.01 4.42
CA ALA A 124 -5.42 18.40 4.75
C ALA A 124 -5.61 19.92 4.67
N HIS A 125 -4.71 20.69 5.30
CA HIS A 125 -4.77 22.14 5.28
C HIS A 125 -4.58 22.72 3.89
N LYS A 126 -3.74 22.12 3.05
CA LYS A 126 -3.39 22.66 1.75
C LYS A 126 -4.39 22.28 0.67
N PHE A 127 -4.73 21.01 0.54
CA PHE A 127 -5.47 20.52 -0.61
C PHE A 127 -6.96 20.29 -0.35
N ILE A 128 -7.39 20.05 0.89
CA ILE A 128 -8.79 19.74 1.18
C ILE A 128 -9.60 21.04 1.38
N LYS A 129 -10.65 21.22 0.56
CA LYS A 129 -11.56 22.38 0.63
C LYS A 129 -12.70 22.17 1.64
N ASP A 130 -13.20 20.95 1.73
CA ASP A 130 -14.26 20.55 2.65
C ASP A 130 -13.69 20.05 3.99
N SER A 131 -14.51 19.37 4.80
CA SER A 131 -14.03 18.79 6.06
C SER A 131 -12.95 17.72 5.77
N PRO A 132 -11.86 17.64 6.55
CA PRO A 132 -10.89 16.55 6.48
C PRO A 132 -11.53 15.16 6.62
N THR A 133 -12.67 15.03 7.30
CA THR A 133 -13.39 13.75 7.39
C THR A 133 -14.07 13.35 6.08
N THR A 134 -14.51 14.32 5.27
CA THR A 134 -15.18 14.06 3.98
C THR A 134 -14.15 14.02 2.85
N ALA A 135 -13.32 15.05 2.76
CA ALA A 135 -12.18 15.16 1.86
C ALA A 135 -12.48 14.86 0.38
N ARG A 136 -13.62 15.31 -0.13
CA ARG A 136 -14.03 15.06 -1.52
C ARG A 136 -13.80 16.24 -2.44
N LYS A 137 -13.50 17.43 -1.90
CA LYS A 137 -13.32 18.65 -2.68
C LYS A 137 -11.90 19.16 -2.57
N LEU A 138 -11.21 19.25 -3.71
CA LEU A 138 -9.90 19.88 -3.82
C LEU A 138 -10.07 21.41 -3.80
N LYS A 139 -9.17 22.12 -3.10
CA LYS A 139 -9.06 23.58 -3.21
C LYS A 139 -8.69 23.96 -4.64
N GLU A 140 -9.49 24.81 -5.26
CA GLU A 140 -9.33 25.20 -6.67
C GLU A 140 -7.96 25.82 -6.93
N THR A 141 -7.49 26.66 -6.00
CA THR A 141 -6.20 27.36 -6.06
C THR A 141 -5.02 26.38 -6.09
N GLU A 142 -5.12 25.25 -5.40
CA GLU A 142 -4.05 24.26 -5.28
C GLU A 142 -4.10 23.17 -6.36
N ARG A 143 -5.06 23.22 -7.29
CA ARG A 143 -5.20 22.20 -8.36
C ARG A 143 -3.94 22.07 -9.21
N GLY A 144 -3.26 23.18 -9.50
CA GLY A 144 -2.03 23.17 -10.28
C GLY A 144 -0.92 22.37 -9.61
N GLN A 145 -0.66 22.66 -8.33
CA GLN A 145 0.34 21.97 -7.54
C GLN A 145 -0.01 20.51 -7.27
N PHE A 146 -1.28 20.23 -6.94
CA PHE A 146 -1.75 18.86 -6.75
C PHE A 146 -1.47 17.99 -7.99
N ARG A 147 -1.64 18.57 -9.19
CA ARG A 147 -1.40 17.90 -10.47
C ARG A 147 0.07 17.78 -10.83
N SER A 148 0.92 18.71 -10.41
CA SER A 148 2.36 18.68 -10.73
C SER A 148 3.09 17.57 -9.98
N ILE A 149 2.60 17.20 -8.78
CA ILE A 149 3.15 16.12 -7.95
C ILE A 149 3.11 14.74 -8.65
N ARG A 150 2.32 14.58 -9.73
CA ARG A 150 2.20 13.34 -10.51
C ARG A 150 3.51 12.90 -11.20
N HIS A 151 4.48 13.80 -11.36
CA HIS A 151 5.78 13.44 -11.91
C HIS A 151 6.68 13.02 -10.75
N PHE A 152 6.58 11.75 -10.34
CA PHE A 152 7.52 11.09 -9.43
C PHE A 152 8.90 10.96 -10.12
N ARG A 153 9.56 12.09 -10.32
CA ARG A 153 10.94 12.20 -10.79
C ARG A 153 11.66 13.18 -9.89
N LYS A 154 12.24 12.65 -8.82
CA LYS A 154 13.53 13.07 -8.29
C LYS A 154 14.24 11.84 -7.77
#